data_AF-A0A8J8DQ31-F1
#
_entry.id   AF-A0A8J8DQ31-F1
#
_cell.length_a   1.000
_cell.length_b   1.000
_cell.length_c   1.000
_cell.angle_alpha   90.00
_cell.angle_beta   90.00
_cell.angle_gamma   90.00
#
_symmetry.space_group_name_H-M   'P 1'
#
loop_
_entity.id
_entity.type
_entity.pdbx_description
1 polymer ?
#
loop_
_entity_poly.entity_id
_entity_poly.type
_entity_poly.pdbx_seq_one_letter_code
_entity_poly.pdbx_strand_id
1 'polypeptide(L)'
;MRAVLKPLFEAELPADFSEVIRSKLMGEELRTGEEIEVELLGKSLRFKVVLAEPSPLKVNRSTMIEFSQGEVEVVDFEFDESVRDVIPFEKGFVVVLASKVLILNRDGQKIYSDEFDNLNGVRVAKGSVVIIHGGSKIRLIKP
;
A
#
# COMPACT_ATOMS: atom_id res chain seq x y z
N MET A 1 -4.02 -6.37 -6.75
CA MET A 1 -3.52 -5.09 -7.27
C MET A 1 -4.46 -4.02 -6.81
N ARG A 2 -3.95 -2.99 -6.14
CA ARG A 2 -4.78 -1.98 -5.49
C ARG A 2 -4.25 -0.60 -5.84
N ALA A 3 -5.16 0.33 -6.16
CA ALA A 3 -4.84 1.74 -6.29
C ALA A 3 -5.78 2.55 -5.38
N VAL A 4 -5.22 3.39 -4.52
CA VAL A 4 -5.97 4.36 -3.70
C VAL A 4 -5.75 5.73 -4.31
N LEU A 5 -6.85 6.39 -4.67
CA LEU A 5 -6.83 7.70 -5.31
C LEU A 5 -7.44 8.75 -4.38
N LYS A 6 -6.79 9.91 -4.29
CA LYS A 6 -7.33 11.08 -3.62
C LYS A 6 -7.89 12.05 -4.67
N PRO A 7 -9.21 12.30 -4.69
CA PRO A 7 -9.78 13.34 -5.53
C PRO A 7 -9.17 14.70 -5.18
N LEU A 8 -8.74 15.46 -6.19
CA LEU A 8 -8.24 16.84 -6.03
C LEU A 8 -9.34 17.87 -6.32
N PHE A 9 -10.58 17.50 -6.02
CA PHE A 9 -11.78 18.30 -6.19
C PHE A 9 -12.79 17.97 -5.09
N GLU A 10 -13.68 18.92 -4.82
CA GLU A 10 -14.71 18.79 -3.79
C GLU A 10 -16.05 18.41 -4.46
N ALA A 11 -16.30 17.10 -4.55
CA ALA A 11 -17.60 16.56 -4.97
C ALA A 11 -17.80 15.15 -4.39
N GLU A 12 -19.05 14.80 -4.12
CA GLU A 12 -19.40 13.43 -3.77
C GLU A 12 -19.21 12.51 -4.99
N LEU A 13 -18.54 11.39 -4.77
CA LEU A 13 -18.36 10.36 -5.78
C LEU A 13 -19.50 9.33 -5.70
N PRO A 14 -20.15 8.98 -6.82
CA PRO A 14 -21.10 7.88 -6.87
C PRO A 14 -20.48 6.55 -6.40
N ALA A 15 -21.32 5.65 -5.86
CA ALA A 15 -20.86 4.37 -5.32
C ALA A 15 -20.16 3.46 -6.34
N ASP A 16 -20.52 3.58 -7.62
CA ASP A 16 -19.98 2.83 -8.76
C ASP A 16 -18.81 3.54 -9.48
N PHE A 17 -18.40 4.71 -8.97
CA PHE A 17 -17.41 5.54 -9.64
C PHE A 17 -16.03 4.89 -9.75
N SER A 18 -15.70 3.97 -8.83
CA SER A 18 -14.46 3.19 -8.86
C SER A 18 -14.34 2.34 -10.13
N GLU A 19 -15.45 1.76 -10.60
CA GLU A 19 -15.47 0.94 -11.82
C GLU A 19 -15.27 1.80 -13.08
N VAL A 20 -15.87 2.99 -13.10
CA VAL A 20 -15.71 3.97 -14.18
C VAL A 20 -14.25 4.41 -14.28
N ILE A 21 -13.64 4.78 -13.16
CA ILE A 21 -12.23 5.19 -13.12
C ILE A 21 -11.30 4.04 -13.52
N ARG A 22 -11.55 2.81 -13.04
CA ARG A 22 -10.80 1.62 -13.47
C ARG A 22 -10.89 1.42 -14.99
N SER A 23 -12.07 1.58 -15.57
CA SER A 23 -12.26 1.43 -17.02
C SER A 23 -11.51 2.51 -17.81
N LYS A 24 -11.45 3.74 -17.29
CA LYS A 24 -10.75 4.86 -17.94
C LYS A 24 -9.23 4.74 -17.86
N LEU A 25 -8.71 4.22 -16.75
CA LEU A 25 -7.29 4.01 -16.54
C LEU A 25 -6.80 2.66 -17.05
N MET A 26 -7.66 1.83 -17.66
CA MET A 26 -7.31 0.49 -18.12
C MET A 26 -6.10 0.50 -19.06
N GLY A 27 -5.03 -0.20 -18.67
CA GLY A 27 -3.78 -0.25 -19.44
C GLY A 27 -2.76 0.84 -19.08
N GLU A 28 -3.16 1.87 -18.35
CA GLU A 28 -2.26 2.91 -17.82
C GLU A 28 -1.38 2.36 -16.69
N GLU A 29 -0.22 2.98 -16.52
CA GLU A 29 0.71 2.70 -15.42
C GLU A 29 0.56 3.77 -14.34
N LEU A 30 0.32 3.35 -13.09
CA LEU A 30 0.19 4.21 -11.92
C LEU A 30 1.38 4.05 -10.97
N ARG A 31 1.81 5.15 -10.36
CA ARG A 31 2.89 5.24 -9.38
C ARG A 31 2.42 6.01 -8.16
N THR A 32 2.69 5.49 -6.97
CA THR A 32 2.43 6.22 -5.72
C THR A 32 3.10 7.59 -5.74
N GLY A 33 2.36 8.60 -5.32
CA GLY A 33 2.80 9.99 -5.22
C GLY A 33 2.55 10.83 -6.46
N GLU A 34 2.18 10.25 -7.60
CA GLU A 34 1.92 11.02 -8.81
C GLU A 34 0.50 11.61 -8.86
N GLU A 35 0.32 12.62 -9.71
CA GLU A 35 -1.00 13.13 -10.07
C GLU A 35 -1.39 12.63 -11.46
N ILE A 36 -2.64 12.21 -11.59
CA ILE A 36 -3.22 11.75 -12.85
C ILE A 36 -4.46 12.57 -13.19
N GLU A 37 -4.77 12.60 -14.48
CA GLU A 37 -5.91 13.31 -15.03
C GLU A 37 -6.78 12.33 -15.83
N VAL A 38 -8.09 12.34 -15.54
CA VAL A 38 -9.06 11.43 -16.15
C VAL A 38 -10.18 12.23 -16.80
N GLU A 39 -10.36 12.05 -18.10
CA GLU A 39 -11.41 12.72 -18.86
C GLU A 39 -12.76 11.96 -18.76
N LEU A 40 -13.75 12.65 -18.17
CA LEU A 40 -15.10 12.16 -17.93
C LEU A 40 -16.13 13.22 -18.33
N LEU A 41 -17.00 12.87 -19.29
CA LEU A 41 -18.08 13.74 -19.77
C LEU A 41 -17.58 15.13 -20.22
N GLY A 42 -16.40 15.20 -20.84
CA GLY A 42 -15.77 16.45 -21.29
C GLY A 42 -15.20 17.31 -20.16
N LYS A 43 -15.14 16.79 -18.93
CA LYS A 43 -14.42 17.39 -17.80
C LYS A 43 -13.19 16.58 -17.48
N SER A 44 -12.14 17.29 -17.09
CA SER A 44 -10.90 16.68 -16.64
C SER A 44 -10.84 16.64 -15.13
N LEU A 45 -10.84 15.44 -14.57
CA LEU A 45 -10.81 15.21 -13.13
C LEU A 45 -9.40 14.82 -12.71
N ARG A 46 -8.84 15.52 -11.73
CA ARG A 46 -7.50 15.25 -11.21
C ARG A 46 -7.56 14.44 -9.93
N PHE A 47 -6.65 13.47 -9.84
CA PHE A 47 -6.48 12.61 -8.68
C PHE A 47 -5.01 12.51 -8.32
N LYS A 48 -4.69 12.46 -7.03
CA LYS A 48 -3.38 12.04 -6.55
C LYS A 48 -3.41 10.52 -6.28
N VAL A 49 -2.42 9.79 -6.77
CA VAL A 49 -2.26 8.36 -6.48
C VAL A 49 -1.62 8.23 -5.10
N VAL A 50 -2.44 7.97 -4.08
CA VAL A 50 -1.98 7.79 -2.70
C VAL A 50 -1.21 6.47 -2.58
N LEU A 51 -1.77 5.39 -3.11
CA LEU A 51 -1.16 4.07 -3.09
C LEU A 51 -1.33 3.39 -4.45
N ALA A 52 -0.26 2.78 -4.96
CA ALA A 52 -0.27 1.81 -6.06
C ALA A 52 0.46 0.55 -5.56
N GLU A 53 -0.22 -0.59 -5.52
CA GLU A 53 0.36 -1.86 -5.07
C GLU A 53 0.17 -2.98 -6.11
N PRO A 54 1.27 -3.51 -6.69
CA PRO A 54 2.66 -3.05 -6.56
C PRO A 54 2.87 -1.67 -7.21
N SER A 55 3.99 -1.00 -6.96
CA SER A 55 4.34 0.25 -7.67
C SER A 55 5.61 0.06 -8.49
N PRO A 56 5.61 0.35 -9.80
CA PRO A 56 4.46 0.80 -10.60
C PRO A 56 3.37 -0.28 -10.76
N LEU A 57 2.12 0.16 -10.87
CA LEU A 57 0.94 -0.67 -11.09
C LEU A 57 0.41 -0.47 -12.51
N LYS A 58 0.34 -1.53 -13.32
CA LYS A 58 -0.43 -1.48 -14.57
C LYS A 58 -1.90 -1.82 -14.32
N VAL A 59 -2.79 -0.87 -14.55
CA VAL A 59 -4.23 -1.04 -14.29
C VAL A 59 -4.81 -2.07 -15.24
N ASN A 60 -5.57 -3.01 -14.69
CA ASN A 60 -6.28 -4.04 -15.44
C ASN A 60 -7.63 -4.37 -14.79
N ARG A 61 -8.31 -5.38 -15.30
CA ARG A 61 -9.67 -5.76 -14.85
C ARG A 61 -9.74 -6.18 -13.38
N SER A 62 -8.67 -6.73 -12.81
CA SER A 62 -8.62 -7.13 -11.40
C SER A 62 -8.03 -6.07 -10.48
N THR A 63 -7.65 -4.90 -11.00
CA THR A 63 -7.24 -3.77 -10.17
C THR A 63 -8.42 -3.27 -9.36
N MET A 64 -8.26 -3.23 -8.04
CA MET A 64 -9.20 -2.59 -7.12
C MET A 64 -8.87 -1.10 -7.01
N ILE A 65 -9.86 -0.24 -7.28
CA ILE A 65 -9.74 1.21 -7.14
C ILE A 65 -10.54 1.65 -5.92
N GLU A 66 -9.88 2.40 -5.04
CA GLU A 66 -10.46 2.98 -3.83
C GLU A 66 -10.25 4.48 -3.81
N PHE A 67 -11.10 5.21 -3.08
CA PHE A 67 -10.97 6.65 -2.90
C PHE A 67 -10.74 6.99 -1.43
N SER A 68 -9.75 7.83 -1.15
CA SER A 68 -9.57 8.40 0.19
C SER A 68 -10.69 9.41 0.49
N GLN A 69 -11.24 9.40 1.70
CA GLN A 69 -12.27 10.35 2.12
C GLN A 69 -11.70 11.55 2.90
N GLY A 70 -11.97 12.77 2.43
CA GLY A 70 -11.68 14.01 3.17
C GLY A 70 -10.22 14.48 3.13
N GLU A 71 -9.81 15.24 4.16
CA GLU A 71 -8.44 15.78 4.27
C GLU A 71 -7.41 14.70 4.66
N VAL A 72 -7.86 13.65 5.35
CA VAL A 72 -7.02 12.56 5.88
C VAL A 72 -7.00 11.40 4.90
N GLU A 73 -5.79 10.99 4.51
CA GLU A 73 -5.58 9.78 3.70
C GLU A 73 -5.61 8.57 4.66
N VAL A 74 -6.69 7.78 4.61
CA VAL A 74 -6.83 6.53 5.39
C VAL A 74 -6.66 5.34 4.45
N VAL A 75 -5.78 4.41 4.83
CA VAL A 75 -5.53 3.19 4.07
C VAL A 75 -5.63 2.00 5.02
N ASP A 76 -6.66 1.17 4.83
CA ASP A 76 -6.82 -0.06 5.58
C ASP A 76 -6.04 -1.20 4.92
N PHE A 77 -5.39 -2.03 5.74
CA PHE A 77 -4.69 -3.24 5.31
C PHE A 77 -5.33 -4.45 5.99
N GLU A 78 -5.90 -5.33 5.18
CA GLU A 78 -6.47 -6.59 5.63
C GLU A 78 -5.44 -7.72 5.50
N PHE A 79 -5.32 -8.53 6.55
CA PHE A 79 -4.43 -9.69 6.60
C PHE A 79 -5.24 -10.93 6.96
N ASP A 80 -4.93 -12.05 6.30
CA ASP A 80 -5.55 -13.35 6.61
C ASP A 80 -5.16 -13.88 8.01
N GLU A 81 -4.05 -13.37 8.56
CA GLU A 81 -3.55 -13.70 9.89
C GLU A 81 -3.70 -12.52 10.86
N SER A 82 -3.83 -12.81 12.15
CA SER A 82 -3.85 -11.76 13.18
C SER A 82 -2.52 -10.99 13.23
N VAL A 83 -2.63 -9.66 13.24
CA VAL A 83 -1.49 -8.76 13.49
C VAL A 83 -1.06 -8.89 14.94
N ARG A 84 0.18 -9.36 15.17
CA ARG A 84 0.77 -9.49 16.51
C ARG A 84 1.42 -8.21 17.01
N ASP A 85 2.07 -7.48 16.12
CA ASP A 85 2.76 -6.22 16.44
C ASP A 85 2.94 -5.35 15.19
N VAL A 86 3.07 -4.04 15.41
CA VAL A 86 3.40 -3.05 14.37
C VAL A 86 4.49 -2.12 14.91
N ILE A 87 5.67 -2.21 14.31
CA ILE A 87 6.86 -1.50 14.79
C ILE A 87 7.20 -0.36 13.82
N PRO A 88 7.01 0.92 14.19
CA PRO A 88 7.38 2.04 13.35
C PRO A 88 8.91 2.23 13.33
N PHE A 89 9.44 2.65 12.19
CA PHE A 89 10.85 3.04 12.03
C PHE A 89 10.98 4.16 10.98
N GLU A 90 12.20 4.67 10.74
CA GLU A 90 12.40 5.86 9.91
C GLU A 90 11.79 5.75 8.51
N LYS A 91 11.89 4.58 7.87
CA LYS A 91 11.45 4.38 6.48
C LYS A 91 10.02 3.84 6.34
N GLY A 92 9.32 3.54 7.44
CA GLY A 92 7.95 3.02 7.39
C GLY A 92 7.61 2.16 8.61
N PHE A 93 7.00 1.01 8.37
CA PHE A 93 6.43 0.14 9.39
C PHE A 93 6.82 -1.32 9.17
N VAL A 94 7.08 -2.05 10.26
CA VAL A 94 7.22 -3.50 10.23
C VAL A 94 5.96 -4.12 10.83
N VAL A 95 5.22 -4.88 10.03
CA VAL A 95 4.03 -5.61 10.47
C VAL A 95 4.45 -7.04 10.78
N VAL A 96 4.16 -7.50 12.00
CA VAL A 96 4.48 -8.84 12.48
C VAL A 96 3.19 -9.63 12.59
N LEU A 97 3.07 -10.70 11.79
CA LEU A 97 1.98 -11.67 11.83
C LEU A 97 2.43 -12.94 12.58
N ALA A 98 1.76 -14.08 12.39
CA ALA A 98 2.02 -15.26 13.22
C ALA A 98 3.36 -15.93 12.91
N SER A 99 3.62 -16.19 11.64
CA SER A 99 4.89 -16.70 11.09
C SER A 99 5.53 -15.72 10.11
N LYS A 100 4.85 -14.62 9.77
CA LYS A 100 5.24 -13.73 8.68
C LYS A 100 5.64 -12.34 9.15
N VAL A 101 6.63 -11.76 8.48
CA VAL A 101 7.04 -10.36 8.68
C VAL A 101 6.90 -9.61 7.37
N LEU A 102 6.22 -8.46 7.41
CA LEU A 102 6.11 -7.54 6.28
C LEU A 102 6.76 -6.22 6.64
N ILE A 103 7.40 -5.58 5.66
CA ILE A 103 7.87 -4.20 5.78
C ILE A 103 7.09 -3.38 4.78
N LEU A 104 6.46 -2.32 5.28
CA LEU A 104 5.78 -1.30 4.50
C LEU A 104 6.60 0.00 4.52
N ASN A 105 6.65 0.73 3.42
CA ASN A 105 7.14 2.11 3.44
C ASN A 105 6.10 3.07 4.06
N ARG A 106 6.40 4.37 4.11
CA ARG A 106 5.51 5.38 4.70
C ARG A 106 4.18 5.53 3.98
N ASP A 107 4.13 5.22 2.69
CA ASP A 107 2.92 5.26 1.87
C ASP A 107 2.11 3.96 1.99
N GLY A 108 2.59 2.99 2.79
CA GLY A 108 1.95 1.69 2.99
C GLY A 108 2.29 0.65 1.91
N GLN A 109 3.22 0.93 0.99
CA GLN A 109 3.64 -0.05 -0.01
C GLN A 109 4.50 -1.15 0.62
N LYS A 110 4.20 -2.40 0.28
CA LYS A 110 5.01 -3.55 0.67
C LYS A 110 6.37 -3.54 -0.03
N ILE A 111 7.43 -3.41 0.75
CA ILE A 111 8.84 -3.44 0.28
C ILE A 111 9.55 -4.75 0.63
N TYR A 112 9.03 -5.50 1.60
CA TYR A 112 9.51 -6.84 1.95
C TYR A 112 8.38 -7.68 2.55
N SER A 113 8.41 -8.99 2.29
CA SER A 113 7.54 -9.96 2.94
C SER A 113 8.17 -11.33 2.90
N ASP A 114 8.24 -11.99 4.05
CA ASP A 114 8.74 -13.35 4.14
C ASP A 114 8.16 -14.07 5.35
N GLU A 115 8.15 -15.39 5.26
CA GLU A 115 7.63 -16.29 6.28
C GLU A 115 8.78 -17.04 7.00
N PHE A 116 8.58 -17.33 8.28
CA PHE A 116 9.57 -17.91 9.17
C PHE A 116 8.93 -19.01 10.01
N ASP A 117 9.42 -20.25 9.88
CA ASP A 117 8.95 -21.41 10.66
C ASP A 117 9.01 -21.20 12.18
N ASN A 118 9.98 -20.40 12.64
CA ASN A 118 10.16 -20.07 14.05
C ASN A 118 10.61 -18.61 14.18
N LEU A 119 9.64 -17.69 14.14
CA LEU A 119 9.87 -16.27 14.36
C LEU A 119 10.04 -15.98 15.85
N ASN A 120 11.25 -15.61 16.26
CA ASN A 120 11.57 -15.36 17.67
C ASN A 120 11.49 -13.89 18.05
N GLY A 121 11.62 -12.98 17.09
CA GLY A 121 11.41 -11.55 17.34
C GLY A 121 11.85 -10.66 16.20
N VAL A 122 11.41 -9.41 16.28
CA VAL A 122 11.78 -8.34 15.35
C VAL A 122 12.31 -7.14 16.13
N ARG A 123 13.38 -6.53 15.62
CA ARG A 123 13.95 -5.28 16.14
C ARG A 123 14.18 -4.30 15.01
N VAL A 124 14.01 -3.02 15.29
CA VAL A 124 14.25 -1.95 14.32
C VAL A 124 15.34 -1.01 14.83
N ALA A 125 16.14 -0.50 13.91
CA ALA A 125 17.03 0.65 14.10
C ALA A 125 16.79 1.63 12.94
N LYS A 126 17.30 2.87 13.05
CA LYS A 126 17.02 3.99 12.13
C LYS A 126 16.84 3.57 10.66
N GLY A 127 17.77 2.80 10.09
CA GLY A 127 17.69 2.35 8.69
C GLY A 127 17.60 0.85 8.45
N SER A 128 17.33 0.03 9.47
CA SER A 128 17.40 -1.43 9.31
C SER A 128 16.43 -2.20 10.21
N VAL A 129 15.99 -3.35 9.71
CA VAL A 129 15.14 -4.30 10.42
C VAL A 129 15.93 -5.58 10.67
N VAL A 130 15.93 -6.08 11.89
CA VAL A 130 16.56 -7.34 12.29
C VAL A 130 15.47 -8.33 12.68
N ILE A 131 15.41 -9.46 11.99
CA ILE A 131 14.50 -10.55 12.28
C ILE A 131 15.31 -11.68 12.92
N ILE A 132 14.90 -12.12 14.10
CA ILE A 132 15.49 -13.23 14.85
C ILE A 132 14.62 -14.45 14.60
N HIS A 133 15.20 -15.53 14.09
CA HIS A 133 14.44 -16.73 13.73
C HIS A 133 15.25 -18.03 13.92
N GLY A 134 14.55 -19.15 13.97
CA GLY A 134 15.15 -20.49 14.06
C GLY A 134 15.99 -20.71 15.33
N GLY A 135 15.77 -19.92 16.38
CA GLY A 135 16.49 -19.98 17.66
C GLY A 135 17.92 -19.40 17.66
N SER A 136 18.61 -19.38 16.52
CA SER A 136 20.02 -18.97 16.42
C SER A 136 20.39 -18.17 15.17
N LYS A 137 19.41 -17.80 14.34
CA LYS A 137 19.64 -17.05 13.09
C LYS A 137 19.10 -15.63 13.20
N ILE A 138 19.79 -14.72 12.52
CA ILE A 138 19.29 -13.37 12.28
C ILE A 138 19.27 -13.06 10.79
N ARG A 139 18.28 -12.29 10.37
CA ARG A 139 18.22 -11.65 9.04
C ARG A 139 18.21 -10.15 9.21
N LEU A 140 19.19 -9.49 8.58
CA LEU A 140 19.28 -8.04 8.52
C LEU A 140 18.69 -7.56 7.19
N ILE A 141 17.72 -6.66 7.25
CA ILE A 141 17.10 -6.03 6.09
C ILE A 141 17.42 -4.54 6.14
N LYS A 142 17.87 -4.00 5.01
CA LYS A 142 18.13 -2.58 4.79
C LYS A 142 17.19 -2.10 3.68
N PRO A 143 15.97 -1.66 4.03
CA PRO A 143 14.99 -1.19 3.07
C PRO A 143 15.41 0.14 2.44
#